data_AF-A0A8T4KPS0-F1
#
_entry.id   AF-A0A8T4KPS0-F1
#
_cell.length_a   1.000
_cell.length_b   1.000
_cell.length_c   1.000
_cell.angle_alpha   90.00
_cell.angle_beta   90.00
_cell.angle_gamma   90.00
#
_symmetry.space_group_name_H-M   'P 1'
#
loop_
_entity.id
_entity.type
_entity.pdbx_description
1 polymer ?
#
loop_
_entity_poly.entity_id
_entity_poly.type
_entity_poly.pdbx_seq_one_letter_code
_entity_poly.pdbx_strand_id
1 'polypeptide(L)'
;MPKYSKKMDGWADALKDRGYSKLAGQLITDMGNRGSALKVLEEMRLPTYRHAVVSADRFLEDPESILSGLSSDTYYITLLPKKPELQRYSKSGLTAEETVDFVKFHASYNLQGYDVLLQEFETNLFGGTIISNEDCIHVELCKGKQSEVAYGTAQVMTATRGRFSPSFRYSVDDTETRGLIWGALQFIRERDEAERQTQVSFAKGYFEFAITQSSRGMRFVFFDYNKSPSYTSLGFSGAL
;
A
#
# COMPACT_ATOMS: atom_id res chain seq x y z
N MET A 1 -4.10 26.35 -11.30
CA MET A 1 -3.25 25.21 -10.85
C MET A 1 -3.85 24.65 -9.55
N PRO A 2 -3.86 23.33 -9.32
CA PRO A 2 -4.35 22.79 -8.05
C PRO A 2 -3.49 23.34 -6.90
N LYS A 3 -4.15 23.83 -5.85
CA LYS A 3 -3.49 24.48 -4.68
C LYS A 3 -2.56 23.54 -3.91
N TYR A 4 -2.82 22.23 -3.98
CA TYR A 4 -2.05 21.21 -3.27
C TYR A 4 -1.58 20.12 -4.22
N SER A 5 -0.44 19.53 -3.89
CA SER A 5 0.10 18.32 -4.54
C SER A 5 -0.95 17.19 -4.51
N LYS A 6 -1.00 16.37 -5.58
CA LYS A 6 -1.78 15.11 -5.62
C LYS A 6 -1.07 13.95 -4.90
N LYS A 7 -0.07 14.23 -4.06
CA LYS A 7 0.60 13.24 -3.22
C LYS A 7 0.20 13.47 -1.76
N MET A 8 0.53 12.52 -0.88
CA MET A 8 0.16 12.58 0.54
C MET A 8 0.69 13.82 1.27
N ASP A 9 1.78 14.43 0.81
CA ASP A 9 2.31 15.70 1.33
C ASP A 9 1.33 16.86 1.11
N GLY A 10 0.77 17.00 -0.10
CA GLY A 10 -0.27 17.97 -0.41
C GLY A 10 -1.56 17.72 0.36
N TRP A 11 -1.81 16.48 0.76
CA TRP A 11 -2.91 16.13 1.67
C TRP A 11 -2.64 16.58 3.10
N ALA A 12 -1.43 16.36 3.62
CA ALA A 12 -1.04 16.88 4.93
C ALA A 12 -1.13 18.41 4.97
N ASP A 13 -0.71 19.09 3.90
CA ASP A 13 -0.81 20.54 3.78
C ASP A 13 -2.26 21.01 3.68
N ALA A 14 -3.11 20.32 2.91
CA ALA A 14 -4.54 20.61 2.86
C ALA A 14 -5.23 20.40 4.22
N LEU A 15 -4.80 19.42 5.01
CA LEU A 15 -5.29 19.17 6.36
C LEU A 15 -4.85 20.26 7.34
N LYS A 16 -3.59 20.74 7.25
CA LYS A 16 -3.10 21.88 8.03
C LYS A 16 -3.91 23.15 7.74
N ASP A 17 -4.12 23.46 6.46
CA ASP A 17 -4.89 24.64 6.02
C ASP A 17 -6.35 24.61 6.51
N ARG A 18 -6.89 23.41 6.76
CA ARG A 18 -8.24 23.20 7.30
C ARG A 18 -8.28 23.13 8.84
N GLY A 19 -7.17 23.38 9.52
CA GLY A 19 -7.07 23.39 10.99
C GLY A 19 -6.84 22.01 11.63
N TYR A 20 -6.63 20.95 10.84
CA TYR A 20 -6.41 19.59 11.33
C TYR A 20 -4.91 19.27 11.53
N SER A 21 -4.16 20.18 12.16
CA SER A 21 -2.70 20.10 12.28
C SER A 21 -2.19 18.82 12.96
N LYS A 22 -2.94 18.28 13.92
CA LYS A 22 -2.59 17.01 14.60
C LYS A 22 -2.72 15.81 13.65
N LEU A 23 -3.76 15.78 12.82
CA LEU A 23 -4.00 14.73 11.83
C LEU A 23 -2.98 14.82 10.68
N ALA A 24 -2.64 16.03 10.25
CA ALA A 24 -1.57 16.25 9.29
C ALA A 24 -0.21 15.80 9.83
N GLY A 25 0.08 16.07 11.11
CA GLY A 25 1.30 15.60 11.79
C GLY A 25 1.36 14.07 11.87
N GLN A 26 0.23 13.40 12.15
CA GLN A 26 0.13 11.94 12.10
C GLN A 26 0.37 11.40 10.69
N LEU A 27 -0.25 12.00 9.66
CA LEU A 27 -0.05 11.60 8.27
C LEU A 27 1.43 11.70 7.84
N ILE A 28 2.12 12.76 8.28
CA ILE A 28 3.57 12.95 8.05
C ILE A 28 4.40 11.93 8.85
N THR A 29 3.96 11.57 10.06
CA THR A 29 4.64 10.57 10.90
C THR A 29 4.49 9.17 10.30
N ASP A 30 3.30 8.83 9.82
CA ASP A 30 3.01 7.58 9.12
C ASP A 30 3.78 7.49 7.79
N MET A 31 3.97 8.63 7.09
CA MET A 31 4.87 8.71 5.93
C MET A 31 6.33 8.37 6.26
N GLY A 32 6.81 8.72 7.45
CA GLY A 32 8.15 8.36 7.95
C GLY A 32 8.24 6.89 8.39
N ASN A 33 7.11 6.29 8.74
CA ASN A 33 6.98 4.91 9.23
C ASN A 33 6.60 3.90 8.14
N ARG A 34 6.58 4.26 6.85
CA ARG A 34 6.26 3.30 5.77
C ARG A 34 7.16 2.05 5.77
N GLY A 35 8.41 2.18 6.25
CA GLY A 35 9.31 1.06 6.49
C GLY A 35 8.85 0.12 7.62
N SER A 36 8.17 0.63 8.66
CA SER A 36 7.58 -0.21 9.70
C SER A 36 6.32 -0.94 9.22
N ALA A 37 5.52 -0.32 8.34
CA ALA A 37 4.36 -0.97 7.71
C ALA A 37 4.80 -2.19 6.87
N LEU A 38 5.81 -2.02 6.00
CA LEU A 38 6.36 -3.13 5.20
C LEU A 38 6.91 -4.26 6.07
N LYS A 39 7.66 -3.92 7.13
CA LYS A 39 8.21 -4.91 8.06
C LYS A 39 7.09 -5.73 8.73
N VAL A 40 6.01 -5.10 9.15
CA VAL A 40 4.88 -5.82 9.77
C VAL A 40 4.19 -6.73 8.75
N LEU A 41 4.01 -6.29 7.50
CA LEU A 41 3.47 -7.13 6.43
C LEU A 41 4.34 -8.38 6.19
N GLU A 42 5.66 -8.22 6.22
CA GLU A 42 6.62 -9.34 6.11
C GLU A 42 6.56 -10.29 7.32
N GLU A 43 6.46 -9.76 8.54
CA GLU A 43 6.28 -10.55 9.77
C GLU A 43 4.97 -11.36 9.73
N MET A 44 3.91 -10.78 9.15
CA MET A 44 2.64 -11.45 8.89
C MET A 44 2.69 -12.44 7.71
N ARG A 45 3.83 -12.52 7.01
CA ARG A 45 4.04 -13.33 5.80
C ARG A 45 3.03 -13.02 4.69
N LEU A 46 2.56 -11.77 4.63
CA LEU A 46 1.72 -11.31 3.54
C LEU A 46 2.58 -11.10 2.29
N PRO A 47 2.07 -11.39 1.09
CA PRO A 47 2.82 -11.13 -0.13
C PRO A 47 3.05 -9.62 -0.28
N THR A 48 4.31 -9.19 -0.38
CA THR A 48 4.70 -7.80 -0.60
C THR A 48 5.47 -7.67 -1.91
N TYR A 49 5.69 -6.44 -2.38
CA TYR A 49 6.67 -6.19 -3.43
C TYR A 49 8.05 -6.49 -2.87
N ARG A 50 8.88 -7.17 -3.67
CA ARG A 50 10.30 -7.21 -3.34
C ARG A 50 10.85 -5.80 -3.37
N HIS A 51 11.71 -5.50 -2.42
CA HIS A 51 12.31 -4.20 -2.31
C HIS A 51 13.73 -4.27 -1.76
N ALA A 52 14.48 -3.20 -2.00
CA ALA A 52 15.81 -2.99 -1.47
C ALA A 52 15.92 -1.55 -0.98
N VAL A 53 16.59 -1.37 0.16
CA VAL A 53 16.97 -0.05 0.67
C VAL A 53 18.49 -0.01 0.74
N VAL A 54 19.09 0.89 -0.03
CA VAL A 54 20.55 1.07 -0.16
C VAL A 54 20.87 2.54 -0.18
N SER A 55 22.08 2.94 0.23
CA SER A 55 22.50 4.34 0.09
C SER A 55 22.70 4.70 -1.39
N ALA A 56 22.48 5.97 -1.75
CA ALA A 56 22.52 6.38 -3.16
C ALA A 56 23.91 6.28 -3.80
N ASP A 57 24.98 6.45 -3.02
CA ASP A 57 26.35 6.18 -3.42
C ASP A 57 26.56 4.71 -3.78
N ARG A 58 26.21 3.79 -2.87
CA ARG A 58 26.31 2.34 -3.07
C ARG A 58 25.47 1.86 -4.25
N PHE A 59 24.29 2.44 -4.44
CA PHE A 59 23.46 2.11 -5.58
C PHE A 59 24.13 2.44 -6.92
N LEU A 60 24.84 3.57 -7.00
CA LEU A 60 25.52 3.98 -8.23
C LEU A 60 26.84 3.23 -8.48
N GLU A 61 27.42 2.57 -7.48
CA GLU A 61 28.59 1.71 -7.63
C GLU A 61 28.26 0.40 -8.36
N ASP A 62 27.13 -0.23 -8.04
CA ASP A 62 26.70 -1.50 -8.63
C ASP A 62 25.16 -1.58 -8.75
N PRO A 63 24.55 -0.82 -9.68
CA PRO A 63 23.11 -0.80 -9.85
C PRO A 63 22.57 -2.15 -10.37
N GLU A 64 23.33 -2.85 -11.20
CA GLU A 64 22.89 -4.12 -11.81
C GLU A 64 22.70 -5.22 -10.78
N SER A 65 23.62 -5.39 -9.82
CA SER A 65 23.46 -6.39 -8.77
C SER A 65 22.25 -6.09 -7.88
N ILE A 66 21.92 -4.83 -7.64
CA ILE A 66 20.79 -4.45 -6.79
C ILE A 66 19.46 -4.66 -7.53
N LEU A 67 19.39 -4.24 -8.80
CA LEU A 67 18.18 -4.34 -9.61
C LEU A 67 17.85 -5.79 -9.97
N SER A 68 18.85 -6.60 -10.32
CA SER A 68 18.66 -8.03 -10.63
C SER A 68 18.07 -8.83 -9.46
N GLY A 69 18.38 -8.43 -8.22
CA GLY A 69 17.79 -9.02 -7.01
C GLY A 69 16.27 -8.87 -6.89
N LEU A 70 15.69 -7.85 -7.54
CA LEU A 70 14.24 -7.59 -7.52
C LEU A 70 13.48 -8.40 -8.56
N SER A 71 14.14 -9.01 -9.56
CA SER A 71 13.49 -9.85 -10.59
C SER A 71 12.28 -9.20 -11.31
N SER A 72 12.34 -7.90 -11.59
CA SER A 72 11.30 -7.14 -12.31
C SER A 72 11.89 -6.37 -13.49
N ASP A 73 11.09 -6.13 -14.54
CA ASP A 73 11.49 -5.30 -15.68
C ASP A 73 11.28 -3.81 -15.42
N THR A 74 10.36 -3.48 -14.49
CA THR A 74 10.07 -2.11 -14.11
C THR A 74 10.10 -1.90 -12.59
N TYR A 75 10.45 -0.68 -12.19
CA TYR A 75 10.73 -0.34 -10.80
C TYR A 75 9.93 0.87 -10.33
N TYR A 76 9.61 0.87 -9.04
CA TYR A 76 9.24 2.06 -8.29
C TYR A 76 10.43 2.48 -7.43
N ILE A 77 10.90 3.69 -7.66
CA ILE A 77 12.02 4.26 -6.93
C ILE A 77 11.54 5.39 -6.03
N THR A 78 12.10 5.45 -4.83
CA THR A 78 12.01 6.60 -3.93
C THR A 78 13.40 6.97 -3.42
N LEU A 79 13.78 8.24 -3.60
CA LEU A 79 14.91 8.84 -2.89
C LEU A 79 14.43 9.35 -1.53
N LEU A 80 14.88 8.68 -0.48
CA LEU A 80 14.57 8.98 0.91
C LEU A 80 15.63 9.93 1.47
N PRO A 81 15.29 11.18 1.81
CA PRO A 81 16.24 12.12 2.37
C PRO A 81 16.64 11.69 3.79
N LYS A 82 17.95 11.68 4.08
CA LYS A 82 18.51 11.45 5.42
C LYS A 82 18.45 12.68 6.31
N LYS A 83 18.21 13.85 5.72
CA LYS A 83 18.14 15.13 6.42
C LYS A 83 16.86 15.90 6.06
N PRO A 84 16.24 16.63 7.01
CA PRO A 84 14.95 17.30 6.77
C PRO A 84 14.94 18.35 5.66
N GLU A 85 16.09 18.98 5.38
CA GLU A 85 16.24 20.00 4.35
C GLU A 85 16.26 19.44 2.92
N LEU A 86 16.40 18.12 2.77
CA LEU A 86 16.46 17.46 1.47
C LEU A 86 15.07 17.01 1.02
N GLN A 87 14.81 17.14 -0.28
CA GLN A 87 13.51 16.82 -0.85
C GLN A 87 13.39 15.32 -1.17
N ARG A 88 12.24 14.72 -0.84
CA ARG A 88 11.91 13.35 -1.28
C ARG A 88 11.52 13.33 -2.75
N TYR A 89 12.10 12.41 -3.51
CA TYR A 89 11.74 12.16 -4.92
C TYR A 89 11.19 10.75 -5.09
N SER A 90 10.25 10.55 -6.00
CA SER A 90 9.73 9.22 -6.31
C SER A 90 9.18 9.14 -7.73
N LYS A 91 9.37 8.00 -8.39
CA LYS A 91 8.83 7.72 -9.73
C LYS A 91 8.57 6.23 -9.92
N SER A 92 7.53 5.88 -10.67
CA SER A 92 7.08 4.50 -10.91
C SER A 92 7.20 4.13 -12.38
N GLY A 93 7.33 2.83 -12.66
CA GLY A 93 7.33 2.30 -14.02
C GLY A 93 8.61 2.61 -14.78
N LEU A 94 9.73 2.73 -14.05
CA LEU A 94 11.03 2.98 -14.66
C LEU A 94 11.69 1.68 -15.10
N THR A 95 12.39 1.70 -16.23
CA THR A 95 13.34 0.64 -16.58
C THR A 95 14.59 0.70 -15.69
N ALA A 96 15.47 -0.29 -15.79
CA ALA A 96 16.75 -0.29 -15.07
C ALA A 96 17.59 0.96 -15.38
N GLU A 97 17.72 1.31 -16.67
CA GLU A 97 18.45 2.49 -17.14
C GLU A 97 17.83 3.79 -16.59
N GLU A 98 16.51 3.94 -16.72
CA GLU A 98 15.82 5.14 -16.22
C GLU A 98 15.89 5.27 -14.69
N THR A 99 15.99 4.14 -13.98
CA THR A 99 16.15 4.11 -12.52
C THR A 99 17.52 4.67 -12.12
N VAL A 100 18.58 4.28 -12.83
CA VAL A 100 19.93 4.82 -12.61
C VAL A 100 19.97 6.32 -12.90
N ASP A 101 19.39 6.73 -14.02
CA ASP A 101 19.34 8.14 -14.42
C ASP A 101 18.53 8.98 -13.43
N PHE A 102 17.46 8.43 -12.88
CA PHE A 102 16.68 9.10 -11.84
C PHE A 102 17.51 9.43 -10.59
N VAL A 103 18.32 8.48 -10.10
CA VAL A 103 19.21 8.71 -8.95
C VAL A 103 20.28 9.73 -9.29
N LYS A 104 20.95 9.58 -10.44
CA LYS A 104 21.99 10.54 -10.88
C LYS A 104 21.42 11.96 -10.98
N PHE A 105 20.25 12.11 -11.59
CA PHE A 105 19.64 13.42 -11.79
C PHE A 105 19.29 14.10 -10.46
N HIS A 106 18.62 13.40 -9.55
CA HIS A 106 18.08 14.00 -8.33
C HIS A 106 19.06 14.03 -7.14
N ALA A 107 20.04 13.12 -7.09
CA ALA A 107 20.99 13.01 -5.98
C ALA A 107 22.43 13.41 -6.33
N SER A 108 22.73 13.79 -7.58
CA SER A 108 24.07 14.11 -8.10
C SER A 108 24.95 14.93 -7.15
N TYR A 109 24.39 15.99 -6.56
CA TYR A 109 25.15 16.91 -5.70
C TYR A 109 25.18 16.50 -4.22
N ASN A 110 24.47 15.44 -3.83
CA ASN A 110 24.38 15.01 -2.43
C ASN A 110 23.98 13.52 -2.28
N LEU A 111 24.76 12.61 -2.87
CA LEU A 111 24.51 11.17 -2.80
C LEU A 111 24.43 10.67 -1.35
N GLN A 112 25.33 11.14 -0.50
CA GLN A 112 25.38 10.79 0.93
C GLN A 112 24.14 11.25 1.71
N GLY A 113 23.38 12.20 1.17
CA GLY A 113 22.14 12.70 1.76
C GLY A 113 20.91 11.84 1.49
N TYR A 114 21.01 10.79 0.67
CA TYR A 114 19.87 9.97 0.27
C TYR A 114 20.10 8.47 0.48
N ASP A 115 19.03 7.79 0.88
CA ASP A 115 18.85 6.36 0.61
C ASP A 115 17.92 6.19 -0.59
N VAL A 116 18.11 5.10 -1.32
CA VAL A 116 17.30 4.66 -2.45
C VAL A 116 16.48 3.48 -1.98
N LEU A 117 15.16 3.67 -1.91
CA LEU A 117 14.20 2.58 -1.81
C LEU A 117 13.79 2.19 -3.23
N LEU A 118 14.13 0.97 -3.62
CA LEU A 118 13.74 0.35 -4.89
C LEU A 118 12.72 -0.74 -4.61
N GLN A 119 11.66 -0.79 -5.41
CA GLN A 119 10.63 -1.82 -5.33
C GLN A 119 10.30 -2.34 -6.72
N GLU A 120 9.87 -3.60 -6.80
CA GLU A 120 9.16 -4.11 -7.99
C GLU A 120 8.02 -3.14 -8.34
N PHE A 121 7.83 -2.88 -9.64
CA PHE A 121 6.62 -2.24 -10.13
C PHE A 121 5.93 -3.16 -11.13
N GLU A 122 4.64 -3.36 -10.91
CA GLU A 122 3.77 -4.14 -11.76
C GLU A 122 2.53 -3.31 -12.10
N THR A 123 1.87 -3.60 -13.22
CA THR A 123 0.64 -2.90 -13.59
C THR A 123 -0.47 -3.27 -12.62
N ASN A 124 -0.99 -2.28 -11.89
CA ASN A 124 -2.16 -2.44 -11.04
C ASN A 124 -3.40 -2.73 -11.90
N LEU A 125 -3.96 -3.92 -11.74
CA LEU A 125 -5.28 -4.26 -12.25
C LEU A 125 -6.35 -3.73 -11.30
N PHE A 126 -6.13 -3.91 -10.00
CA PHE A 126 -7.03 -3.42 -8.95
C PHE A 126 -6.24 -2.87 -7.75
N GLY A 127 -6.84 -1.91 -7.06
CA GLY A 127 -6.44 -1.46 -5.73
C GLY A 127 -7.53 -1.85 -4.74
N GLY A 128 -7.15 -2.18 -3.50
CA GLY A 128 -8.14 -2.44 -2.47
C GLY A 128 -7.67 -2.14 -1.06
N THR A 129 -8.65 -2.12 -0.19
CA THR A 129 -8.50 -1.92 1.25
C THR A 129 -9.28 -3.00 1.99
N ILE A 130 -8.70 -3.55 3.06
CA ILE A 130 -9.41 -4.40 4.01
C ILE A 130 -9.38 -3.74 5.39
N ILE A 131 -10.54 -3.61 6.01
CA ILE A 131 -10.70 -3.25 7.41
C ILE A 131 -11.30 -4.47 8.11
N SER A 132 -10.58 -5.02 9.08
CA SER A 132 -11.01 -6.19 9.85
C SER A 132 -10.94 -5.88 11.34
N ASN A 133 -12.07 -5.99 12.03
CA ASN A 133 -12.17 -5.82 13.48
C ASN A 133 -13.12 -6.87 14.09
N GLU A 134 -13.48 -6.72 15.36
CA GLU A 134 -14.34 -7.68 16.08
C GLU A 134 -15.79 -7.70 15.61
N ASP A 135 -16.27 -6.56 15.09
CA ASP A 135 -17.67 -6.37 14.76
C ASP A 135 -17.94 -6.47 13.26
N CYS A 136 -16.95 -6.14 12.43
CA CYS A 136 -17.09 -6.19 10.98
C CYS A 136 -15.78 -6.44 10.23
N ILE A 137 -15.97 -6.99 9.03
CA ILE A 137 -14.98 -7.00 7.96
C ILE A 137 -15.58 -6.19 6.82
N HIS A 138 -14.82 -5.22 6.33
CA HIS A 138 -15.15 -4.40 5.18
C HIS A 138 -14.00 -4.48 4.18
N VAL A 139 -14.33 -4.78 2.93
CA VAL A 139 -13.37 -4.81 1.83
C VAL A 139 -13.85 -3.84 0.77
N GLU A 140 -12.93 -3.03 0.26
CA GLU A 140 -13.10 -2.17 -0.89
C GLU A 140 -12.14 -2.62 -1.99
N LEU A 141 -12.62 -2.64 -3.22
CA LEU A 141 -11.84 -2.94 -4.40
C LEU A 141 -12.23 -1.98 -5.52
N CYS A 142 -11.26 -1.43 -6.23
CA CYS A 142 -11.49 -0.64 -7.43
C CYS A 142 -10.56 -1.11 -8.55
N LYS A 143 -10.97 -0.93 -9.80
CA LYS A 143 -10.04 -1.08 -10.92
C LYS A 143 -8.96 -0.01 -10.85
N GLY A 144 -7.74 -0.34 -11.25
CA GLY A 144 -6.62 0.60 -11.26
C GLY A 144 -5.97 0.78 -9.88
N LYS A 145 -5.66 2.02 -9.51
CA LYS A 145 -4.87 2.33 -8.29
C LYS A 145 -5.78 2.65 -7.11
N GLN A 146 -5.39 2.19 -5.91
CA GLN A 146 -6.13 2.47 -4.68
C GLN A 146 -6.29 3.97 -4.39
N SER A 147 -5.32 4.79 -4.81
CA SER A 147 -5.41 6.25 -4.70
C SER A 147 -6.65 6.84 -5.39
N GLU A 148 -7.18 6.19 -6.44
CA GLU A 148 -8.36 6.66 -7.17
C GLU A 148 -9.65 6.56 -6.33
N VAL A 149 -9.69 5.65 -5.34
CA VAL A 149 -10.77 5.58 -4.34
C VAL A 149 -10.73 6.82 -3.44
N ALA A 150 -9.55 7.17 -2.92
CA ALA A 150 -9.38 8.35 -2.05
C ALA A 150 -9.76 9.67 -2.75
N TYR A 151 -9.69 9.71 -4.08
CA TYR A 151 -10.10 10.87 -4.89
C TYR A 151 -11.55 10.82 -5.37
N GLY A 152 -12.30 9.76 -5.04
CA GLY A 152 -13.69 9.58 -5.46
C GLY A 152 -13.85 9.42 -6.98
N THR A 153 -12.79 9.05 -7.68
CA THR A 153 -12.78 8.95 -9.15
C THR A 153 -13.01 7.53 -9.65
N ALA A 154 -13.00 6.54 -8.76
CA ALA A 154 -13.21 5.14 -9.09
C ALA A 154 -14.54 4.62 -8.57
N GLN A 155 -15.15 3.71 -9.34
CA GLN A 155 -16.25 2.89 -8.85
C GLN A 155 -15.69 1.85 -7.87
N VAL A 156 -16.26 1.80 -6.67
CA VAL A 156 -15.83 0.90 -5.60
C VAL A 156 -16.77 -0.30 -5.50
N MET A 157 -16.18 -1.48 -5.51
CA MET A 157 -16.82 -2.76 -5.26
C MET A 157 -16.54 -3.12 -3.80
N THR A 158 -17.59 -3.44 -3.04
CA THR A 158 -17.46 -3.64 -1.59
C THR A 158 -17.96 -5.00 -1.17
N ALA A 159 -17.34 -5.58 -0.13
CA ALA A 159 -17.87 -6.72 0.58
C ALA A 159 -17.86 -6.46 2.09
N THR A 160 -18.97 -6.77 2.77
CA THR A 160 -19.10 -6.61 4.21
C THR A 160 -19.53 -7.90 4.87
N ARG A 161 -18.95 -8.21 6.03
CA ARG A 161 -19.41 -9.26 6.94
C ARG A 161 -19.52 -8.66 8.33
N GLY A 162 -20.75 -8.60 8.86
CA GLY A 162 -20.98 -8.19 10.25
C GLY A 162 -20.89 -9.36 11.22
N ARG A 163 -20.71 -9.06 12.51
CA ARG A 163 -20.56 -10.03 13.61
C ARG A 163 -21.65 -11.10 13.68
N PHE A 164 -22.89 -10.74 13.36
CA PHE A 164 -24.05 -11.62 13.48
C PHE A 164 -24.33 -12.45 12.21
N SER A 165 -23.56 -12.26 11.14
CA SER A 165 -23.72 -12.98 9.88
C SER A 165 -22.45 -13.76 9.53
N PRO A 166 -22.54 -15.07 9.25
CA PRO A 166 -21.41 -15.81 8.71
C PRO A 166 -21.13 -15.44 7.25
N SER A 167 -22.10 -14.83 6.55
CA SER A 167 -22.02 -14.55 5.11
C SER A 167 -21.57 -13.12 4.81
N PHE A 168 -20.78 -12.97 3.74
CA PHE A 168 -20.45 -11.68 3.14
C PHE A 168 -21.61 -11.17 2.28
N ARG A 169 -21.87 -9.86 2.37
CA ARG A 169 -22.74 -9.11 1.46
C ARG A 169 -21.87 -8.34 0.48
N TYR A 170 -22.07 -8.56 -0.81
CA TYR A 170 -21.30 -7.90 -1.87
C TYR A 170 -22.15 -6.82 -2.52
N SER A 171 -21.53 -5.70 -2.94
CA SER A 171 -22.21 -4.67 -3.74
C SER A 171 -22.33 -5.04 -5.21
N VAL A 172 -21.74 -6.16 -5.63
CA VAL A 172 -21.74 -6.68 -6.99
C VAL A 172 -22.14 -8.15 -7.03
N ASP A 173 -22.70 -8.58 -8.16
CA ASP A 173 -23.13 -9.96 -8.42
C ASP A 173 -22.13 -10.80 -9.22
N ASP A 174 -21.09 -10.18 -9.78
CA ASP A 174 -20.15 -10.89 -10.62
C ASP A 174 -19.23 -11.82 -9.81
N THR A 175 -19.12 -13.06 -10.26
CA THR A 175 -18.37 -14.11 -9.55
C THR A 175 -16.86 -13.84 -9.54
N GLU A 176 -16.35 -13.18 -10.58
CA GLU A 176 -14.93 -12.86 -10.71
C GLU A 176 -14.46 -11.89 -9.62
N THR A 177 -15.11 -10.73 -9.47
CA THR A 177 -14.80 -9.73 -8.44
C THR A 177 -15.01 -10.29 -7.04
N ARG A 178 -16.09 -11.06 -6.83
CA ARG A 178 -16.30 -11.79 -5.57
C ARG A 178 -15.12 -12.72 -5.25
N GLY A 179 -14.61 -13.41 -6.28
CA GLY A 179 -13.42 -14.25 -6.20
C GLY A 179 -12.15 -13.47 -5.85
N LEU A 180 -11.95 -12.29 -6.45
CA LEU A 180 -10.80 -11.41 -6.15
C LEU A 180 -10.82 -10.91 -4.70
N ILE A 181 -11.98 -10.44 -4.22
CA ILE A 181 -12.17 -10.01 -2.83
C ILE A 181 -11.91 -11.17 -1.87
N TRP A 182 -12.49 -12.35 -2.15
CA TRP A 182 -12.29 -13.53 -1.33
C TRP A 182 -10.82 -13.99 -1.32
N GLY A 183 -10.14 -13.91 -2.47
CA GLY A 183 -8.72 -14.20 -2.61
C GLY A 183 -7.85 -13.31 -1.74
N ALA A 184 -8.11 -12.00 -1.71
CA ALA A 184 -7.41 -11.07 -0.83
C ALA A 184 -7.63 -11.41 0.66
N LEU A 185 -8.87 -11.75 1.03
CA LEU A 185 -9.22 -12.17 2.39
C LEU A 185 -8.50 -13.46 2.83
N GLN A 186 -8.20 -14.40 1.92
CA GLN A 186 -7.48 -15.62 2.28
C GLN A 186 -6.07 -15.36 2.82
N PHE A 187 -5.41 -14.27 2.43
CA PHE A 187 -4.06 -13.95 2.91
C PHE A 187 -4.05 -13.50 4.37
N ILE A 188 -5.10 -12.81 4.81
CA ILE A 188 -5.22 -12.35 6.21
C ILE A 188 -6.04 -13.32 7.07
N ARG A 189 -6.45 -14.47 6.54
CA ARG A 189 -7.20 -15.48 7.28
C ARG A 189 -6.30 -16.10 8.35
N GLU A 190 -6.77 -16.12 9.59
CA GLU A 190 -6.06 -16.81 10.67
C GLU A 190 -6.26 -18.32 10.50
N ARG A 191 -5.15 -19.07 10.52
CA ARG A 191 -5.18 -20.53 10.54
C ARG A 191 -5.05 -20.96 12.00
N ASP A 192 -6.16 -21.27 12.64
CA ASP A 192 -6.13 -21.92 13.94
C ASP A 192 -5.76 -23.40 13.74
N GLU A 193 -4.68 -23.88 14.39
CA GLU A 193 -4.24 -25.28 14.33
C GLU A 193 -5.22 -26.24 15.03
N ALA A 194 -6.18 -25.71 15.79
CA ALA A 194 -7.28 -26.48 16.34
C ALA A 194 -8.38 -26.67 15.28
N GLU A 195 -8.30 -27.80 14.56
CA GLU A 195 -9.16 -28.32 13.48
C GLU A 195 -10.71 -28.34 13.68
N ARG A 196 -11.32 -27.47 14.51
CA ARG A 196 -12.76 -27.54 14.82
C ARG A 196 -13.53 -26.23 14.85
N GLN A 197 -12.96 -25.10 14.42
CA GLN A 197 -13.76 -23.89 14.29
C GLN A 197 -14.46 -23.83 12.93
N THR A 198 -15.78 -23.98 12.95
CA THR A 198 -16.70 -23.68 11.84
C THR A 198 -16.74 -22.20 11.48
N GLN A 199 -16.01 -21.34 12.20
CA GLN A 199 -15.92 -19.90 11.97
C GLN A 199 -14.56 -19.51 11.39
N VAL A 200 -14.59 -18.83 10.24
CA VAL A 200 -13.41 -18.21 9.64
C VAL A 200 -13.14 -16.88 10.37
N SER A 201 -11.97 -16.74 10.98
CA SER A 201 -11.44 -15.47 11.51
C SER A 201 -10.34 -14.90 10.62
N PHE A 202 -10.10 -13.59 10.76
CA PHE A 202 -9.15 -12.84 9.96
C PHE A 202 -8.36 -11.90 10.86
N ALA A 203 -7.09 -11.70 10.53
CA ALA A 203 -6.21 -10.78 11.24
C ALA A 203 -6.84 -9.39 11.29
N LYS A 204 -6.79 -8.78 12.48
CA LYS A 204 -7.37 -7.45 12.73
C LYS A 204 -6.43 -6.34 12.24
N GLY A 205 -7.02 -5.29 11.69
CA GLY A 205 -6.33 -4.09 11.25
C GLY A 205 -6.86 -3.52 9.93
N TYR A 206 -6.17 -2.49 9.47
CA TYR A 206 -6.29 -1.88 8.15
C TYR A 206 -5.18 -2.42 7.25
N PHE A 207 -5.54 -2.84 6.04
CA PHE A 207 -4.61 -3.36 5.03
C PHE A 207 -4.85 -2.66 3.70
N GLU A 208 -3.79 -2.18 3.05
CA GLU A 208 -3.86 -1.78 1.63
C GLU A 208 -3.18 -2.84 0.76
N PHE A 209 -3.85 -3.19 -0.32
CA PHE A 209 -3.36 -4.16 -1.28
C PHE A 209 -3.64 -3.74 -2.72
N ALA A 210 -2.90 -4.37 -3.63
CA ALA A 210 -3.13 -4.30 -5.06
C ALA A 210 -3.23 -5.72 -5.61
N ILE A 211 -4.00 -5.84 -6.69
CA ILE A 211 -3.96 -6.99 -7.57
C ILE A 211 -3.23 -6.55 -8.82
N THR A 212 -2.11 -7.17 -9.10
CA THR A 212 -1.18 -6.74 -10.15
C THR A 212 -1.00 -7.81 -11.21
N GLN A 213 -0.63 -7.36 -12.41
CA GLN A 213 -0.22 -8.25 -13.49
C GLN A 213 1.30 -8.31 -13.57
N SER A 214 1.86 -9.50 -13.34
CA SER A 214 3.26 -9.82 -13.56
C SER A 214 3.45 -10.69 -14.81
N SER A 215 4.70 -10.91 -15.23
CA SER A 215 5.04 -11.89 -16.28
C SER A 215 4.67 -13.33 -15.92
N ARG A 216 4.49 -13.62 -14.62
CA ARG A 216 4.11 -14.94 -14.08
C ARG A 216 2.61 -15.08 -13.82
N GLY A 217 1.83 -14.04 -14.15
CA GLY A 217 0.39 -14.00 -13.90
C GLY A 217 -0.01 -12.99 -12.83
N MET A 218 -1.27 -13.09 -12.41
CA MET A 218 -1.87 -12.19 -11.43
C MET A 218 -1.30 -12.44 -10.02
N ARG A 219 -0.95 -11.37 -9.31
CA ARG A 219 -0.44 -11.40 -7.94
C ARG A 219 -1.30 -10.53 -7.03
N PHE A 220 -1.41 -10.94 -5.77
CA PHE A 220 -1.87 -10.07 -4.69
C PHE A 220 -0.64 -9.51 -4.00
N VAL A 221 -0.64 -8.21 -3.73
CA VAL A 221 0.48 -7.53 -3.08
C VAL A 221 -0.04 -6.56 -2.04
N PHE A 222 0.36 -6.72 -0.79
CA PHE A 222 0.08 -5.83 0.33
C PHE A 222 1.22 -4.84 0.47
N PHE A 223 0.90 -3.58 0.73
CA PHE A 223 1.90 -2.50 0.80
C PHE A 223 1.66 -1.47 1.89
N ASP A 224 0.55 -1.58 2.64
CA ASP A 224 0.35 -0.82 3.87
C ASP A 224 -0.41 -1.63 4.94
N TYR A 225 -0.12 -1.34 6.21
CA TYR A 225 -0.78 -1.94 7.37
C TYR A 225 -0.86 -0.97 8.54
N ASN A 226 -2.03 -0.90 9.18
CA ASN A 226 -2.21 -0.14 10.41
C ASN A 226 -3.10 -0.88 11.42
N LYS A 227 -2.59 -1.07 12.65
CA LYS A 227 -3.32 -1.71 13.76
C LYS A 227 -4.08 -0.71 14.64
N SER A 228 -4.13 0.58 14.27
CA SER A 228 -4.68 1.63 15.13
C SER A 228 -6.10 1.28 15.62
N PRO A 229 -6.38 1.45 16.92
CA PRO A 229 -7.72 1.27 17.48
C PRO A 229 -8.80 2.11 16.77
N SER A 230 -8.44 3.23 16.14
CA SER A 230 -9.39 4.06 15.40
C SER A 230 -10.05 3.37 14.20
N TYR A 231 -9.40 2.37 13.60
CA TYR A 231 -9.99 1.56 12.53
C TYR A 231 -10.89 0.43 13.05
N THR A 232 -10.94 0.24 14.38
CA THR A 232 -11.84 -0.71 15.05
C THR A 232 -13.20 -0.10 15.42
N SER A 233 -13.37 1.21 15.25
CA SER A 233 -14.57 1.95 15.69
C SER A 233 -15.31 2.68 14.57
N LEU A 234 -15.11 2.32 13.30
CA LEU A 234 -15.92 2.87 12.21
C LEU A 234 -17.35 2.30 12.32
N GLY A 235 -18.15 2.95 13.17
CA GLY A 235 -19.59 2.82 13.18
C GLY A 235 -20.10 3.20 11.79
N PHE A 236 -20.53 2.19 11.04
CA PHE A 236 -21.29 2.40 9.83
C PHE A 236 -22.59 3.11 10.22
N SER A 237 -22.63 4.45 10.10
CA SER A 237 -23.90 5.14 9.92
C SER A 237 -24.35 4.85 8.49
N GLY A 238 -24.98 3.69 8.30
CA GLY A 238 -25.72 3.41 7.09
C GLY A 238 -26.85 4.43 6.98
N ALA A 239 -26.74 5.36 6.05
CA ALA A 239 -27.90 6.02 5.51
C ALA A 239 -28.57 5.01 4.56
N LEU A 240 -29.63 4.38 5.08
CA LEU A 240 -30.71 3.82 4.27
C LEU A 240 -31.44 4.95 3.54
#